data_AF-A0A171DQT0-F1
#
_entry.id   AF-A0A171DQT0-F1
#
_cell.length_a   1.000
_cell.length_b   1.000
_cell.length_c   1.000
_cell.angle_alpha   90.00
_cell.angle_beta   90.00
_cell.angle_gamma   90.00
#
_symmetry.space_group_name_H-M   'P 1'
#
loop_
_entity.id
_entity.type
_entity.pdbx_description
1 polymer ?
#
loop_
_entity_poly.entity_id
_entity_poly.type
_entity_poly.pdbx_seq_one_letter_code
_entity_poly.pdbx_strand_id
1 'polypeptide(L)'
;MSRNDQQSPRIVVDPPEPTVDTPLRIRLTGLPPGGLVTVRARQHDPSGRRLAAHATYPADRRGEIDLSSQAPLSGTYDGADPMGLIWSMSDQDGTPGPRVPEPESLAPVTVTLTVEAGAETGGERLAETAFDRLRLPPAVRRTEVRDHGLVGTLFHPGEGGPWPGVILLGGSEGGLHELDAALMAGHGFAVLALAYFGVEHLPPELVDIPLEYFGTAVSFLQGLRQVRAEAIGVIGASRGGEAALLVAATFPQVSAVVCTVGSGVVTQGISFRPTLPETLENARPSWTREGEPLPFLPHTITPEFRRQIAEDEPVLLGPTFRPDLAGPDLLAAATIPVERIRGPILFLTAGDDHCWPSRELSGVAMARLDDPAYRHVHYPQAGHLIAPPPFTPTTALVVPGPGARFSMGGTPKANAAARADAWRQSLRFFAEHLSAEPVPAIV
;
A
#
# COMPACT_ATOMS: atom_id res chain seq x y z
N MET A 1 23.83 -52.95 -8.64
CA MET A 1 23.38 -51.66 -9.19
C MET A 1 22.09 -51.31 -8.49
N SER A 2 22.13 -50.38 -7.52
CA SER A 2 20.94 -49.98 -6.79
C SER A 2 20.03 -49.22 -7.76
N ARG A 3 18.71 -49.50 -7.71
CA ARG A 3 17.73 -48.64 -8.35
C ARG A 3 17.88 -47.27 -7.72
N ASN A 4 18.20 -46.28 -8.54
CA ASN A 4 18.14 -44.89 -8.14
C ASN A 4 16.66 -44.59 -7.91
N ASP A 5 16.21 -44.50 -6.66
CA ASP A 5 14.91 -43.90 -6.34
C ASP A 5 15.01 -42.42 -6.75
N GLN A 6 14.76 -42.15 -8.04
CA GLN A 6 14.59 -40.78 -8.51
C GLN A 6 13.33 -40.25 -7.82
N GLN A 7 13.53 -39.43 -6.78
CA GLN A 7 12.45 -38.65 -6.18
C GLN A 7 11.78 -37.85 -7.29
N SER A 8 10.46 -38.00 -7.42
CA SER A 8 9.68 -37.21 -8.37
C SER A 8 9.83 -35.71 -8.07
N PRO A 9 9.90 -34.85 -9.10
CA PRO A 9 9.89 -33.40 -8.95
C PRO A 9 8.78 -32.92 -8.01
N ARG A 10 9.11 -32.04 -7.07
CA ARG A 10 8.16 -31.45 -6.11
C ARG A 10 8.42 -29.96 -5.92
N ILE A 11 7.34 -29.23 -5.68
CA ILE A 11 7.34 -27.81 -5.29
C ILE A 11 7.01 -27.76 -3.81
N VAL A 12 7.88 -27.16 -3.01
CA VAL A 12 7.68 -26.90 -1.57
C VAL A 12 7.50 -25.40 -1.39
N VAL A 13 6.38 -25.01 -0.80
CA VAL A 13 6.05 -23.63 -0.44
C VAL A 13 5.94 -23.56 1.07
N ASP A 14 6.63 -22.60 1.67
CA ASP A 14 6.63 -22.35 3.11
C ASP A 14 6.41 -20.86 3.39
N PRO A 15 5.50 -20.47 4.31
CA PRO A 15 4.55 -21.35 5.01
C PRO A 15 3.42 -21.86 4.08
N PRO A 16 2.68 -22.93 4.46
CA PRO A 16 1.64 -23.53 3.62
C PRO A 16 0.34 -22.73 3.55
N GLU A 17 0.01 -21.94 4.58
CA GLU A 17 -1.17 -21.06 4.64
C GLU A 17 -0.74 -19.61 4.93
N PRO A 18 0.01 -18.97 4.01
CA PRO A 18 0.54 -17.63 4.22
C PRO A 18 -0.58 -16.58 4.15
N THR A 19 -0.49 -15.52 4.94
CA THR A 19 -1.21 -14.27 4.65
C THR A 19 -0.57 -13.57 3.44
N VAL A 20 -1.29 -12.64 2.80
CA VAL A 20 -0.76 -11.88 1.66
C VAL A 20 0.51 -11.10 2.02
N ASP A 21 0.63 -10.60 3.24
CA ASP A 21 1.83 -9.88 3.68
C ASP A 21 2.94 -10.79 4.25
N THR A 22 2.80 -12.11 4.13
CA THR A 22 3.85 -13.07 4.49
C THR A 22 4.73 -13.40 3.27
N PRO A 23 6.08 -13.30 3.38
CA PRO A 23 6.97 -13.73 2.32
C PRO A 23 6.94 -15.26 2.17
N LEU A 24 7.11 -15.74 0.93
CA LEU A 24 7.11 -17.15 0.59
C LEU A 24 8.54 -17.66 0.42
N ARG A 25 8.80 -18.89 0.86
CA ARG A 25 9.97 -19.65 0.45
C ARG A 25 9.55 -20.75 -0.50
N ILE A 26 9.99 -20.65 -1.76
CA ILE A 26 9.70 -21.63 -2.80
C ILE A 26 10.95 -22.43 -3.11
N ARG A 27 10.88 -23.74 -2.92
CA ARG A 27 11.95 -24.69 -3.22
C ARG A 27 11.47 -25.79 -4.16
N LEU A 28 12.32 -26.16 -5.10
CA LEU A 28 12.10 -27.30 -5.98
C LEU A 28 13.09 -28.40 -5.62
N THR A 29 12.62 -29.64 -5.60
CA THR A 29 13.45 -30.83 -5.29
C THR A 29 13.13 -31.96 -6.24
N GLY A 30 14.05 -32.91 -6.42
CA GLY A 30 13.85 -34.09 -7.28
C GLY A 30 13.91 -33.78 -8.77
N LEU A 31 14.58 -32.68 -9.15
CA LEU A 31 14.80 -32.32 -10.55
C LEU A 31 16.01 -33.09 -11.13
N PRO A 32 16.09 -33.26 -12.46
CA PRO A 32 17.32 -33.73 -13.10
C PRO A 32 18.49 -32.79 -12.76
N PRO A 33 19.61 -33.29 -12.18
CA PRO A 33 20.75 -32.44 -11.83
C PRO A 33 21.29 -31.67 -13.04
N GLY A 34 21.47 -30.36 -12.91
CA GLY A 34 21.86 -29.47 -14.02
C GLY A 34 20.78 -29.24 -15.09
N GLY A 35 19.59 -29.83 -14.93
CA GLY A 35 18.46 -29.64 -15.83
C GLY A 35 17.90 -28.22 -15.76
N LEU A 36 17.52 -27.69 -16.92
CA LEU A 36 16.81 -26.41 -16.98
C LEU A 36 15.32 -26.63 -16.76
N VAL A 37 14.71 -25.82 -15.90
CA VAL A 37 13.27 -25.82 -15.66
C VAL A 37 12.72 -24.41 -15.64
N THR A 38 11.47 -24.25 -16.07
CA THR A 38 10.73 -23.00 -16.00
C THR A 38 9.64 -23.12 -14.94
N VAL A 39 9.68 -22.21 -13.96
CA VAL A 39 8.64 -22.08 -12.93
C VAL A 39 7.67 -21.01 -13.38
N ARG A 40 6.38 -21.34 -13.41
CA ARG A 40 5.30 -20.41 -13.71
C ARG A 40 4.46 -20.19 -12.48
N ALA A 41 4.13 -18.94 -12.20
CA ALA A 41 3.13 -18.57 -11.21
C ALA A 41 1.91 -17.98 -11.93
N ARG A 42 0.72 -18.40 -11.52
CA ARG A 42 -0.56 -17.87 -12.00
C ARG A 42 -1.46 -17.54 -10.82
N GLN A 43 -2.18 -16.45 -10.93
CA GLN A 43 -3.17 -16.03 -9.93
C GLN A 43 -4.37 -15.41 -10.65
N HIS A 44 -5.56 -15.62 -10.10
CA HIS A 44 -6.71 -14.76 -10.38
C HIS A 44 -6.81 -13.74 -9.26
N ASP A 45 -6.80 -12.45 -9.61
CA ASP A 45 -7.07 -11.43 -8.60
C ASP A 45 -8.57 -11.43 -8.22
N PRO A 46 -8.94 -10.80 -7.09
CA PRO A 46 -10.33 -10.74 -6.65
C PRO A 46 -11.29 -10.12 -7.67
N SER A 47 -10.74 -9.37 -8.62
CA SER A 47 -11.46 -8.68 -9.69
C SER A 47 -11.49 -9.51 -10.99
N GLY A 48 -11.10 -10.78 -10.92
CA GLY A 48 -11.15 -11.76 -12.00
C GLY A 48 -9.99 -11.70 -12.99
N ARG A 49 -9.01 -10.80 -12.83
CA ARG A 49 -7.90 -10.66 -13.79
C ARG A 49 -6.95 -11.84 -13.69
N ARG A 50 -6.48 -12.29 -14.85
CA ARG A 50 -5.48 -13.35 -14.94
C ARG A 50 -4.09 -12.74 -14.89
N LEU A 51 -3.38 -13.06 -13.82
CA LEU A 51 -2.03 -12.61 -13.57
C LEU A 51 -1.06 -13.79 -13.75
N ALA A 52 0.09 -13.55 -14.39
CA ALA A 52 1.11 -14.57 -14.51
C ALA A 52 2.54 -14.02 -14.52
N ALA A 53 3.44 -14.82 -13.99
CA ALA A 53 4.89 -14.62 -14.01
C ALA A 53 5.58 -15.93 -14.39
N HIS A 54 6.83 -15.85 -14.83
CA HIS A 54 7.65 -17.05 -15.03
C HIS A 54 9.13 -16.75 -14.83
N ALA A 55 9.88 -17.77 -14.46
CA ALA A 55 11.33 -17.69 -14.31
C ALA A 55 12.00 -19.04 -14.57
N THR A 56 13.09 -19.03 -15.33
CA THR A 56 13.83 -20.23 -15.73
C THR A 56 15.10 -20.37 -14.91
N TYR A 57 15.35 -21.58 -14.40
CA TYR A 57 16.42 -21.89 -13.47
C TYR A 57 17.17 -23.16 -13.90
N PRO A 58 18.49 -23.23 -13.67
CA PRO A 58 19.23 -24.49 -13.68
C PRO A 58 19.09 -25.17 -12.31
N ALA A 59 18.70 -26.44 -12.29
CA ALA A 59 18.78 -27.25 -11.08
C ALA A 59 20.25 -27.43 -10.66
N ASP A 60 20.52 -27.41 -9.35
CA ASP A 60 21.86 -27.62 -8.84
C ASP A 60 22.34 -29.09 -9.03
N ARG A 61 23.52 -29.42 -8.49
CA ARG A 61 24.07 -30.79 -8.57
C ARG A 61 23.24 -31.84 -7.81
N ARG A 62 22.35 -31.40 -6.91
CA ARG A 62 21.44 -32.25 -6.13
C ARG A 62 20.06 -32.33 -6.76
N GLY A 63 19.79 -31.59 -7.84
CA GLY A 63 18.46 -31.51 -8.43
C GLY A 63 17.52 -30.59 -7.64
N GLU A 64 18.08 -29.57 -6.99
CA GLU A 64 17.33 -28.60 -6.18
C GLU A 64 17.43 -27.17 -6.74
N ILE A 65 16.42 -26.36 -6.45
CA ILE A 65 16.40 -24.90 -6.68
C ILE A 65 15.78 -24.26 -5.44
N ASP A 66 16.40 -23.21 -4.90
CA ASP A 66 15.83 -22.36 -3.85
C ASP A 66 15.76 -20.91 -4.36
N LEU A 67 14.53 -20.45 -4.64
CA LEU A 67 14.29 -19.12 -5.24
C LEU A 67 14.76 -17.97 -4.33
N SER A 68 14.91 -18.21 -3.02
CA SER A 68 15.42 -17.20 -2.09
C SER A 68 16.91 -16.90 -2.25
N SER A 69 17.67 -17.82 -2.87
CA SER A 69 19.14 -17.76 -2.96
C SER A 69 19.68 -17.87 -4.38
N GLN A 70 18.84 -18.29 -5.32
CA GLN A 70 19.22 -18.53 -6.70
C GLN A 70 18.52 -17.55 -7.63
N ALA A 71 19.30 -16.84 -8.45
CA ALA A 71 18.76 -15.97 -9.50
C ALA A 71 18.30 -16.78 -10.71
N PRO A 72 17.21 -16.38 -11.39
CA PRO A 72 16.82 -16.97 -12.65
C PRO A 72 17.80 -16.60 -13.78
N LEU A 73 17.88 -17.45 -14.80
CA LEU A 73 18.59 -17.16 -16.04
C LEU A 73 17.81 -16.23 -16.96
N SER A 74 16.48 -16.32 -16.91
CA SER A 74 15.53 -15.54 -17.70
C SER A 74 14.16 -15.59 -17.05
N GLY A 75 13.27 -14.65 -17.43
CA GLY A 75 11.90 -14.63 -16.94
C GLY A 75 11.35 -13.20 -16.81
N THR A 76 10.32 -13.07 -15.99
CA THR A 76 9.67 -11.78 -15.67
C THR A 76 10.41 -10.97 -14.62
N TYR A 77 11.46 -11.52 -14.01
CA TYR A 77 12.33 -10.82 -13.07
C TYR A 77 13.78 -11.32 -13.12
N ASP A 78 14.67 -10.57 -12.48
CA ASP A 78 16.09 -10.87 -12.32
C ASP A 78 16.52 -10.86 -10.84
N GLY A 79 17.68 -11.47 -10.58
CA GLY A 79 18.25 -11.57 -9.23
C GLY A 79 17.58 -12.66 -8.38
N ALA A 80 18.25 -13.05 -7.29
CA ALA A 80 17.66 -13.95 -6.31
C ALA A 80 16.63 -13.17 -5.49
N ASP A 81 15.35 -13.55 -5.62
CA ASP A 81 14.24 -12.91 -4.93
C ASP A 81 13.14 -13.96 -4.65
N PRO A 82 12.87 -14.28 -3.37
CA PRO A 82 11.84 -15.25 -3.00
C PRO A 82 10.44 -14.86 -3.48
N MET A 83 10.18 -13.57 -3.66
CA MET A 83 8.90 -13.01 -4.06
C MET A 83 8.85 -12.57 -5.52
N GLY A 84 9.94 -12.83 -6.27
CA GLY A 84 10.08 -12.49 -7.69
C GLY A 84 8.91 -12.94 -8.55
N LEU A 85 8.45 -14.18 -8.39
CA LEU A 85 7.31 -14.72 -9.13
C LEU A 85 5.97 -14.07 -8.78
N ILE A 86 5.85 -13.40 -7.63
CA ILE A 86 4.61 -12.76 -7.19
C ILE A 86 4.56 -11.29 -7.63
N TRP A 87 5.59 -10.50 -7.33
CA TRP A 87 5.56 -9.07 -7.66
C TRP A 87 5.68 -8.82 -9.16
N SER A 88 6.34 -9.73 -9.90
CA SER A 88 6.52 -9.61 -11.35
C SER A 88 5.37 -10.18 -12.18
N MET A 89 4.27 -10.61 -11.55
CA MET A 89 3.09 -11.03 -12.30
C MET A 89 2.51 -9.86 -13.07
N SER A 90 2.26 -10.06 -14.36
CA SER A 90 1.58 -9.08 -15.22
C SER A 90 0.20 -9.56 -15.63
N ASP A 91 -0.67 -8.59 -15.96
CA ASP A 91 -1.98 -8.85 -16.53
C ASP A 91 -1.84 -9.57 -17.88
N GLN A 92 -2.50 -10.72 -18.01
CA GLN A 92 -2.51 -11.51 -19.23
C GLN A 92 -3.67 -11.13 -20.16
N ASP A 93 -4.64 -10.36 -19.68
CA ASP A 93 -5.84 -9.98 -20.41
C ASP A 93 -5.70 -8.58 -21.06
N GLY A 94 -4.54 -7.92 -20.91
CA GLY A 94 -4.20 -6.62 -21.52
C GLY A 94 -4.41 -5.43 -20.59
N THR A 95 -4.44 -4.20 -21.14
CA THR A 95 -4.67 -2.99 -20.34
C THR A 95 -6.12 -2.94 -19.86
N PRO A 96 -6.40 -2.86 -18.55
CA PRO A 96 -7.77 -2.80 -18.07
C PRO A 96 -8.49 -1.55 -18.59
N GLY A 97 -9.76 -1.71 -19.01
CA GLY A 97 -10.67 -0.59 -19.16
C GLY A 97 -11.02 0.05 -17.80
N PRO A 98 -11.69 1.22 -17.78
CA PRO A 98 -12.16 1.83 -16.54
C PRO A 98 -13.09 0.86 -15.80
N ARG A 99 -12.82 0.63 -14.51
CA ARG A 99 -13.63 -0.27 -13.67
C ARG A 99 -14.47 0.53 -12.68
N VAL A 100 -15.67 0.04 -12.43
CA VAL A 100 -16.48 0.44 -11.29
C VAL A 100 -15.75 0.00 -10.03
N PRO A 101 -15.61 0.84 -8.99
CA PRO A 101 -15.10 0.40 -7.70
C PRO A 101 -15.98 -0.72 -7.16
N GLU A 102 -15.47 -1.94 -7.12
CA GLU A 102 -16.12 -3.04 -6.40
C GLU A 102 -15.68 -3.00 -4.94
N PRO A 103 -16.55 -3.39 -4.00
CA PRO A 103 -16.15 -3.55 -2.60
C PRO A 103 -14.91 -4.44 -2.52
N GLU A 104 -13.94 -4.04 -1.71
CA GLU A 104 -12.74 -4.84 -1.51
C GLU A 104 -13.14 -6.21 -0.93
N SER A 105 -12.90 -7.28 -1.70
CA SER A 105 -13.10 -8.64 -1.21
C SER A 105 -12.07 -8.96 -0.11
N LEU A 106 -12.38 -9.81 0.85
CA LEU A 106 -11.40 -10.39 1.79
C LEU A 106 -11.19 -11.90 1.56
N ALA A 107 -11.74 -12.44 0.46
CA ALA A 107 -11.52 -13.83 0.09
C ALA A 107 -10.03 -14.09 -0.20
N PRO A 108 -9.50 -15.29 0.14
CA PRO A 108 -8.14 -15.66 -0.22
C PRO A 108 -7.88 -15.57 -1.73
N VAL A 109 -6.62 -15.39 -2.10
CA VAL A 109 -6.18 -15.47 -3.51
C VAL A 109 -5.35 -16.74 -3.72
N THR A 110 -5.77 -17.58 -4.65
CA THR A 110 -5.06 -18.82 -4.97
C THR A 110 -3.92 -18.55 -5.95
N VAL A 111 -2.71 -18.99 -5.58
CA VAL A 111 -1.54 -19.01 -6.47
C VAL A 111 -1.27 -20.44 -6.91
N THR A 112 -1.23 -20.66 -8.22
CA THR A 112 -0.81 -21.93 -8.83
C THR A 112 0.63 -21.80 -9.30
N LEU A 113 1.49 -22.72 -8.85
CA LEU A 113 2.86 -22.88 -9.33
C LEU A 113 2.96 -24.14 -10.19
N THR A 114 3.54 -24.00 -11.38
CA THR A 114 3.83 -25.11 -12.29
C THR A 114 5.32 -25.13 -12.63
N VAL A 115 5.94 -26.31 -12.62
CA VAL A 115 7.32 -26.51 -13.09
C VAL A 115 7.29 -27.27 -14.41
N GLU A 116 7.88 -26.68 -15.44
CA GLU A 116 7.97 -27.22 -16.80
C GLU A 116 9.43 -27.53 -17.14
N ALA A 117 9.69 -28.63 -17.86
CA ALA A 117 11.02 -28.98 -18.34
C ALA A 117 11.49 -28.03 -19.46
N GLY A 118 12.75 -27.59 -19.39
CA GLY A 118 13.36 -26.74 -20.40
C GLY A 118 13.18 -25.23 -20.17
N ALA A 119 13.73 -24.46 -21.11
CA ALA A 119 13.69 -23.00 -21.10
C ALA A 119 12.55 -22.41 -21.95
N GLU A 120 11.88 -23.25 -22.75
CA GLU A 120 10.79 -22.83 -23.63
C GLU A 120 9.42 -23.00 -22.98
N THR A 121 8.47 -22.18 -23.42
CA THR A 121 7.08 -22.27 -22.96
C THR A 121 6.40 -23.52 -23.52
N GLY A 122 5.77 -24.34 -22.67
CA GLY A 122 5.06 -25.54 -23.12
C GLY A 122 5.88 -26.83 -23.04
N GLY A 123 6.96 -26.83 -22.27
CA GLY A 123 7.66 -28.06 -21.89
C GLY A 123 6.80 -29.02 -21.06
N GLU A 124 7.25 -30.26 -20.92
CA GLU A 124 6.58 -31.27 -20.11
C GLU A 124 6.41 -30.79 -18.67
N ARG A 125 5.20 -30.90 -18.12
CA ARG A 125 4.90 -30.52 -16.73
C ARG A 125 5.50 -31.55 -15.78
N LEU A 126 6.45 -31.10 -14.96
CA LEU A 126 7.16 -31.93 -14.00
C LEU A 126 6.45 -31.96 -12.63
N ALA A 127 5.91 -30.83 -12.19
CA ALA A 127 5.21 -30.69 -10.93
C ALA A 127 4.22 -29.52 -10.96
N GLU A 128 3.22 -29.57 -10.08
CA GLU A 128 2.26 -28.50 -9.86
C GLU A 128 1.85 -28.46 -8.39
N THR A 129 1.61 -27.27 -7.88
CA THR A 129 0.98 -27.05 -6.58
C THR A 129 0.13 -25.79 -6.62
N ALA A 130 -0.89 -25.72 -5.77
CA ALA A 130 -1.69 -24.53 -5.57
C ALA A 130 -1.85 -24.31 -4.07
N PHE A 131 -1.82 -23.04 -3.65
CA PHE A 131 -2.00 -22.65 -2.27
C PHE A 131 -2.70 -21.30 -2.20
N ASP A 132 -3.44 -21.10 -1.12
CA ASP A 132 -4.16 -19.86 -0.87
C ASP A 132 -3.31 -18.88 -0.08
N ARG A 133 -3.34 -17.62 -0.49
CA ARG A 133 -2.80 -16.51 0.27
C ARG A 133 -3.94 -15.78 0.95
N LEU A 134 -3.96 -15.85 2.28
CA LEU A 134 -5.06 -15.35 3.11
C LEU A 134 -5.06 -13.82 3.14
N ARG A 135 -6.23 -13.24 2.88
CA ARG A 135 -6.48 -11.79 2.94
C ARG A 135 -7.11 -11.33 4.24
N LEU A 136 -7.71 -12.27 4.97
CA LEU A 136 -8.13 -12.12 6.35
C LEU A 136 -7.38 -13.16 7.19
N PRO A 137 -6.47 -12.77 8.09
CA PRO A 137 -5.78 -13.72 8.96
C PRO A 137 -6.79 -14.51 9.82
N PRO A 138 -6.61 -15.83 10.04
CA PRO A 138 -7.64 -16.67 10.67
C PRO A 138 -8.09 -16.22 12.07
N ALA A 139 -7.19 -15.60 12.83
CA ALA A 139 -7.45 -15.13 14.18
C ALA A 139 -8.05 -13.71 14.24
N VAL A 140 -8.20 -13.01 13.12
CA VAL A 140 -8.69 -11.61 13.08
C VAL A 140 -10.21 -11.58 13.01
N ARG A 141 -10.82 -10.76 13.86
CA ARG A 141 -12.27 -10.47 13.84
C ARG A 141 -12.53 -9.21 13.05
N ARG A 142 -13.58 -9.23 12.23
CA ARG A 142 -14.10 -8.10 11.45
C ARG A 142 -15.42 -7.64 12.07
N THR A 143 -15.61 -6.35 12.29
CA THR A 143 -16.88 -5.76 12.75
C THR A 143 -17.12 -4.43 12.05
N GLU A 144 -18.26 -4.27 11.40
CA GLU A 144 -18.63 -3.00 10.78
C GLU A 144 -18.98 -1.96 11.84
N VAL A 145 -18.55 -0.72 11.61
CA VAL A 145 -18.78 0.41 12.51
C VAL A 145 -19.68 1.40 11.78
N ARG A 146 -20.86 1.63 12.34
CA ARG A 146 -21.85 2.62 11.88
C ARG A 146 -22.33 3.56 13.00
N ASP A 147 -21.68 3.49 14.15
CA ASP A 147 -22.02 4.29 15.34
C ASP A 147 -21.39 5.69 15.26
N HIS A 148 -21.99 6.66 15.96
CA HIS A 148 -21.48 8.04 16.06
C HIS A 148 -21.28 8.75 14.71
N GLY A 149 -22.01 8.33 13.68
CA GLY A 149 -21.88 8.86 12.31
C GLY A 149 -20.64 8.38 11.56
N LEU A 150 -19.85 7.49 12.15
CA LEU A 150 -18.66 6.90 11.51
C LEU A 150 -19.09 5.85 10.48
N VAL A 151 -18.36 5.78 9.38
CA VAL A 151 -18.43 4.68 8.42
C VAL A 151 -17.05 4.03 8.35
N GLY A 152 -16.94 2.86 8.98
CA GLY A 152 -15.67 2.14 9.03
C GLY A 152 -15.86 0.64 9.25
N THR A 153 -14.74 -0.07 9.31
CA THR A 153 -14.69 -1.48 9.70
C THR A 153 -13.54 -1.67 10.68
N LEU A 154 -13.85 -2.20 11.86
CA LEU A 154 -12.89 -2.55 12.89
C LEU A 154 -12.38 -3.97 12.68
N PHE A 155 -11.06 -4.11 12.66
CA PHE A 155 -10.35 -5.38 12.68
C PHE A 155 -9.53 -5.49 13.97
N HIS A 156 -9.57 -6.63 14.64
CA HIS A 156 -8.72 -6.84 15.82
C HIS A 156 -8.40 -8.33 16.02
N PRO A 157 -7.29 -8.67 16.71
CA PRO A 157 -7.01 -10.04 17.09
C PRO A 157 -8.14 -10.65 17.94
N GLY A 158 -8.40 -11.94 17.73
CA GLY A 158 -9.62 -12.60 18.21
C GLY A 158 -9.66 -12.96 19.69
N GLU A 159 -8.51 -13.16 20.34
CA GLU A 159 -8.36 -13.39 21.78
C GLU A 159 -7.19 -12.59 22.33
N GLY A 160 -7.33 -12.03 23.53
CA GLY A 160 -6.34 -11.18 24.18
C GLY A 160 -6.76 -9.72 24.23
N GLY A 161 -5.77 -8.83 24.34
CA GLY A 161 -5.95 -7.39 24.46
C GLY A 161 -5.91 -6.87 25.91
N PRO A 162 -6.09 -5.56 26.12
CA PRO A 162 -6.37 -4.55 25.09
C PRO A 162 -5.20 -4.30 24.13
N TRP A 163 -5.51 -4.09 22.85
CA TRP A 163 -4.54 -3.90 21.77
C TRP A 163 -4.21 -2.41 21.56
N PRO A 164 -3.01 -2.06 21.08
CA PRO A 164 -2.80 -0.73 20.52
C PRO A 164 -3.78 -0.49 19.36
N GLY A 165 -4.41 0.69 19.35
CA GLY A 165 -5.40 1.08 18.35
C GLY A 165 -4.75 1.82 17.18
N VAL A 166 -5.19 1.57 15.95
CA VAL A 166 -4.73 2.29 14.76
C VAL A 166 -5.94 2.72 13.93
N ILE A 167 -5.98 3.99 13.53
CA ILE A 167 -6.91 4.46 12.49
C ILE A 167 -6.17 4.42 11.15
N LEU A 168 -6.74 3.72 10.18
CA LEU A 168 -6.20 3.58 8.84
C LEU A 168 -7.03 4.42 7.85
N LEU A 169 -6.35 5.34 7.16
CA LEU A 169 -6.94 6.29 6.22
C LEU A 169 -6.48 5.99 4.80
N GLY A 170 -7.47 5.73 3.92
CA GLY A 170 -7.27 5.64 2.47
C GLY A 170 -6.83 6.95 1.83
N GLY A 171 -6.52 6.90 0.53
CA GLY A 171 -6.13 8.04 -0.30
C GLY A 171 -7.29 8.71 -1.04
N SER A 172 -7.01 9.21 -2.25
CA SER A 172 -7.98 9.91 -3.11
C SER A 172 -9.03 8.99 -3.77
N GLU A 173 -8.86 7.69 -3.64
CA GLU A 173 -9.80 6.66 -4.09
C GLU A 173 -11.10 6.64 -3.27
N GLY A 174 -11.07 7.14 -2.03
CA GLY A 174 -12.19 7.04 -1.09
C GLY A 174 -12.47 5.59 -0.68
N GLY A 175 -13.62 5.35 -0.05
CA GLY A 175 -13.98 3.99 0.32
C GLY A 175 -13.29 3.46 1.59
N LEU A 176 -13.24 2.13 1.70
CA LEU A 176 -12.69 1.39 2.84
C LEU A 176 -11.51 0.54 2.38
N HIS A 177 -10.44 0.55 3.18
CA HIS A 177 -9.21 -0.22 2.96
C HIS A 177 -9.15 -1.38 3.96
N GLU A 178 -9.99 -2.37 3.73
CA GLU A 178 -10.21 -3.46 4.68
C GLU A 178 -9.07 -4.48 4.67
N LEU A 179 -8.44 -4.74 3.52
CA LEU A 179 -7.30 -5.65 3.44
C LEU A 179 -6.15 -5.18 4.32
N ASP A 180 -5.77 -3.91 4.19
CA ASP A 180 -4.69 -3.30 4.94
C ASP A 180 -4.95 -3.39 6.45
N ALA A 181 -6.18 -3.05 6.87
CA ALA A 181 -6.59 -3.15 8.26
C ALA A 181 -6.64 -4.59 8.78
N ALA A 182 -7.13 -5.54 7.98
CA ALA A 182 -7.19 -6.95 8.33
C ALA A 182 -5.79 -7.55 8.52
N LEU A 183 -4.86 -7.26 7.61
CA LEU A 183 -3.48 -7.74 7.69
C LEU A 183 -2.74 -7.09 8.87
N MET A 184 -2.86 -5.78 9.06
CA MET A 184 -2.27 -5.10 10.21
C MET A 184 -2.83 -5.61 11.55
N ALA A 185 -4.13 -5.94 11.62
CA ALA A 185 -4.69 -6.58 12.80
C ALA A 185 -4.09 -7.96 13.10
N GLY A 186 -3.64 -8.68 12.06
CA GLY A 186 -2.85 -9.92 12.20
C GLY A 186 -1.51 -9.74 12.93
N HIS A 187 -1.01 -8.50 13.00
CA HIS A 187 0.22 -8.12 13.71
C HIS A 187 -0.03 -7.55 15.11
N GLY A 188 -1.23 -7.73 15.68
CA GLY A 188 -1.51 -7.39 17.07
C GLY A 188 -2.08 -5.99 17.32
N PHE A 189 -2.66 -5.36 16.30
CA PHE A 189 -3.29 -4.04 16.40
C PHE A 189 -4.82 -4.15 16.31
N ALA A 190 -5.55 -3.28 17.00
CA ALA A 190 -6.96 -3.02 16.72
C ALA A 190 -7.05 -1.90 15.69
N VAL A 191 -7.41 -2.21 14.44
CA VAL A 191 -7.33 -1.30 13.30
C VAL A 191 -8.72 -0.93 12.81
N LEU A 192 -9.02 0.38 12.81
CA LEU A 192 -10.23 0.93 12.20
C LEU A 192 -9.89 1.39 10.77
N ALA A 193 -10.33 0.64 9.76
CA ALA A 193 -10.40 1.13 8.39
C ALA A 193 -11.51 2.18 8.33
N LEU A 194 -11.15 3.46 8.22
CA LEU A 194 -12.10 4.58 8.30
C LEU A 194 -12.30 5.19 6.91
N ALA A 195 -13.53 5.12 6.39
CA ALA A 195 -13.93 5.92 5.24
C ALA A 195 -14.23 7.35 5.69
N TYR A 196 -13.90 8.34 4.87
CA TYR A 196 -14.20 9.75 5.13
C TYR A 196 -14.85 10.47 3.94
N PHE A 197 -14.95 9.83 2.78
CA PHE A 197 -15.74 10.26 1.62
C PHE A 197 -15.94 9.07 0.66
N GLY A 198 -16.80 9.24 -0.35
CA GLY A 198 -16.99 8.25 -1.43
C GLY A 198 -17.73 6.97 -1.02
N VAL A 199 -18.36 6.97 0.16
CA VAL A 199 -19.21 5.88 0.67
C VAL A 199 -20.58 6.45 1.01
N GLU A 200 -21.62 5.61 0.92
CA GLU A 200 -22.96 5.97 1.36
C GLU A 200 -22.95 6.60 2.76
N HIS A 201 -23.73 7.67 2.94
CA HIS A 201 -23.80 8.51 4.14
C HIS A 201 -22.58 9.39 4.45
N LEU A 202 -21.51 9.33 3.65
CA LEU A 202 -20.39 10.27 3.70
C LEU A 202 -20.47 11.28 2.54
N PRO A 203 -19.68 12.36 2.58
CA PRO A 203 -19.52 13.24 1.43
C PRO A 203 -19.15 12.43 0.16
N PRO A 204 -19.76 12.73 -1.00
CA PRO A 204 -19.49 11.97 -2.23
C PRO A 204 -18.11 12.28 -2.82
N GLU A 205 -17.54 13.42 -2.47
CA GLU A 205 -16.29 13.95 -3.02
C GLU A 205 -15.34 14.33 -1.88
N LEU A 206 -14.04 14.44 -2.19
CA LEU A 206 -13.03 14.89 -1.24
C LEU A 206 -13.05 16.42 -1.14
N VAL A 207 -14.10 16.96 -0.54
CA VAL A 207 -14.35 18.40 -0.44
C VAL A 207 -14.94 18.72 0.92
N ASP A 208 -14.41 19.76 1.56
CA ASP A 208 -14.92 20.28 2.84
C ASP A 208 -15.00 19.24 3.98
N ILE A 209 -14.11 18.23 4.01
CA ILE A 209 -14.17 17.14 5.00
C ILE A 209 -13.79 17.66 6.40
N PRO A 210 -14.68 17.54 7.40
CA PRO A 210 -14.45 18.11 8.73
C PRO A 210 -13.44 17.29 9.53
N LEU A 211 -12.42 17.95 10.10
CA LEU A 211 -11.43 17.28 10.93
C LEU A 211 -12.06 16.63 12.18
N GLU A 212 -13.17 17.16 12.68
CA GLU A 212 -13.94 16.65 13.81
C GLU A 212 -14.46 15.22 13.60
N TYR A 213 -14.68 14.82 12.34
CA TYR A 213 -15.04 13.44 12.00
C TYR A 213 -13.95 12.45 12.44
N PHE A 214 -12.68 12.78 12.19
CA PHE A 214 -11.56 11.96 12.64
C PHE A 214 -11.38 12.00 14.16
N GLY A 215 -11.62 13.16 14.80
CA GLY A 215 -11.64 13.26 16.26
C GLY A 215 -12.69 12.36 16.92
N THR A 216 -13.85 12.20 16.26
CA THR A 216 -14.88 11.23 16.66
C THR A 216 -14.37 9.80 16.53
N ALA A 217 -13.66 9.47 15.45
CA ALA A 217 -13.05 8.15 15.27
C ALA A 217 -11.98 7.83 16.32
N VAL A 218 -11.14 8.81 16.68
CA VAL A 218 -10.16 8.70 17.77
C VAL A 218 -10.87 8.39 19.09
N SER A 219 -11.88 9.19 19.45
CA SER A 219 -12.63 9.00 20.70
C SER A 219 -13.38 7.66 20.75
N PHE A 220 -13.96 7.24 19.62
CA PHE A 220 -14.60 5.94 19.47
C PHE A 220 -13.60 4.81 19.77
N LEU A 221 -12.43 4.84 19.15
CA LEU A 221 -11.42 3.79 19.31
C LEU A 221 -10.89 3.74 20.75
N GLN A 222 -10.67 4.90 21.40
CA GLN A 222 -10.29 4.98 22.82
C GLN A 222 -11.35 4.41 23.78
N GLY A 223 -12.63 4.48 23.40
CA GLY A 223 -13.74 3.97 24.21
C GLY A 223 -13.93 2.46 24.17
N LEU A 224 -13.27 1.75 23.23
CA LEU A 224 -13.41 0.31 23.11
C LEU A 224 -12.60 -0.42 24.18
N ARG A 225 -13.25 -1.33 24.92
CA ARG A 225 -12.59 -2.20 25.93
C ARG A 225 -11.46 -3.06 25.37
N GLN A 226 -11.48 -3.30 24.05
CA GLN A 226 -10.50 -4.10 23.33
C GLN A 226 -9.24 -3.30 22.96
N VAL A 227 -9.24 -1.98 23.19
CA VAL A 227 -8.20 -1.04 22.77
C VAL A 227 -7.56 -0.37 23.98
N ARG A 228 -6.24 -0.14 23.92
CA ARG A 228 -5.54 0.69 24.90
C ARG A 228 -5.77 2.16 24.59
N ALA A 229 -6.53 2.82 25.46
CA ALA A 229 -6.99 4.19 25.24
C ALA A 229 -5.83 5.21 25.08
N GLU A 230 -4.67 4.94 25.67
CA GLU A 230 -3.48 5.78 25.61
C GLU A 230 -2.56 5.50 24.40
N ALA A 231 -2.88 4.49 23.59
CA ALA A 231 -2.02 3.99 22.52
C ALA A 231 -2.76 3.99 21.17
N ILE A 232 -3.05 5.20 20.66
CA ILE A 232 -3.76 5.41 19.39
C ILE A 232 -2.78 5.90 18.32
N GLY A 233 -2.60 5.10 17.28
CA GLY A 233 -1.88 5.46 16.07
C GLY A 233 -2.82 5.93 14.96
N VAL A 234 -2.28 6.72 14.03
CA VAL A 234 -2.94 7.03 12.76
C VAL A 234 -1.97 6.76 11.61
N ILE A 235 -2.41 6.03 10.60
CA ILE A 235 -1.68 5.81 9.35
C ILE A 235 -2.54 6.20 8.17
N GLY A 236 -1.91 6.79 7.16
CA GLY A 236 -2.58 6.95 5.88
C GLY A 236 -1.62 7.06 4.71
N ALA A 237 -2.20 6.83 3.53
CA ALA A 237 -1.51 6.84 2.25
C ALA A 237 -1.96 8.02 1.39
N SER A 238 -1.06 8.69 0.69
CA SER A 238 -1.42 9.77 -0.25
C SER A 238 -2.25 10.87 0.46
N ARG A 239 -3.48 11.16 0.02
CA ARG A 239 -4.43 12.04 0.74
C ARG A 239 -4.65 11.62 2.19
N GLY A 240 -4.71 10.32 2.49
CA GLY A 240 -4.78 9.79 3.84
C GLY A 240 -3.52 10.07 4.65
N GLY A 241 -2.35 10.15 4.01
CA GLY A 241 -1.08 10.51 4.68
C GLY A 241 -1.07 11.97 5.11
N GLU A 242 -1.57 12.87 4.25
CA GLU A 242 -1.85 14.26 4.65
C GLU A 242 -2.88 14.32 5.79
N ALA A 243 -3.99 13.59 5.67
CA ALA A 243 -5.02 13.55 6.70
C ALA A 243 -4.45 13.04 8.04
N ALA A 244 -3.62 12.00 8.01
CA ALA A 244 -2.98 11.44 9.20
C ALA A 244 -2.14 12.49 9.94
N LEU A 245 -1.35 13.29 9.22
CA LEU A 245 -0.59 14.40 9.81
C LEU A 245 -1.50 15.49 10.39
N LEU A 246 -2.56 15.88 9.66
CA LEU A 246 -3.55 16.86 10.15
C LEU A 246 -4.26 16.39 11.42
N VAL A 247 -4.69 15.13 11.44
CA VAL A 247 -5.35 14.49 12.59
C VAL A 247 -4.40 14.48 13.79
N ALA A 248 -3.17 14.02 13.61
CA ALA A 248 -2.17 13.99 14.68
C ALA A 248 -1.80 15.38 15.20
N ALA A 249 -1.77 16.41 14.34
CA ALA A 249 -1.47 17.79 14.72
C ALA A 249 -2.66 18.50 15.41
N THR A 250 -3.87 17.97 15.22
CA THR A 250 -5.12 18.55 15.75
C THR A 250 -5.58 17.88 17.04
N PHE A 251 -5.44 16.56 17.13
CA PHE A 251 -5.96 15.75 18.23
C PHE A 251 -4.82 15.19 19.09
N PRO A 252 -4.57 15.77 20.28
CA PRO A 252 -3.44 15.38 21.14
C PRO A 252 -3.52 13.96 21.70
N GLN A 253 -4.63 13.26 21.49
CA GLN A 253 -4.84 11.85 21.83
C GLN A 253 -4.08 10.89 20.89
N VAL A 254 -3.62 11.35 19.73
CA VAL A 254 -2.84 10.53 18.80
C VAL A 254 -1.41 10.39 19.31
N SER A 255 -1.02 9.16 19.60
CA SER A 255 0.26 8.80 20.24
C SER A 255 1.37 8.54 19.22
N ALA A 256 1.06 8.20 17.97
CA ALA A 256 2.04 8.00 16.90
C ALA A 256 1.38 8.17 15.52
N VAL A 257 2.14 8.61 14.52
CA VAL A 257 1.61 8.81 13.16
C VAL A 257 2.56 8.30 12.07
N VAL A 258 1.99 7.64 11.06
CA VAL A 258 2.70 7.19 9.86
C VAL A 258 2.10 7.89 8.64
N CYS A 259 2.94 8.62 7.90
CA CYS A 259 2.59 9.30 6.67
C CYS A 259 3.29 8.61 5.49
N THR A 260 2.52 7.85 4.70
CA THR A 260 3.05 7.09 3.55
C THR A 260 2.70 7.80 2.26
N VAL A 261 3.73 8.17 1.48
CA VAL A 261 3.63 9.01 0.27
C VAL A 261 2.64 10.16 0.43
N GLY A 262 2.59 10.74 1.64
CA GLY A 262 1.66 11.82 1.96
C GLY A 262 2.19 13.19 1.56
N SER A 263 1.50 14.22 2.04
CA SER A 263 1.89 15.61 1.88
C SER A 263 1.99 16.30 3.24
N GLY A 264 3.06 17.07 3.44
CA GLY A 264 3.22 17.99 4.56
C GLY A 264 2.53 19.34 4.35
N VAL A 265 1.94 19.56 3.18
CA VAL A 265 1.24 20.80 2.80
C VAL A 265 -0.17 20.42 2.40
N VAL A 266 -1.17 21.03 3.05
CA VAL A 266 -2.57 20.84 2.68
C VAL A 266 -2.77 21.15 1.21
N THR A 267 -3.27 20.19 0.43
CA THR A 267 -3.57 20.41 -0.99
C THR A 267 -5.07 20.52 -1.23
N GLN A 268 -5.45 21.08 -2.38
CA GLN A 268 -6.85 21.19 -2.75
C GLN A 268 -7.59 19.84 -2.74
N GLY A 269 -8.90 19.92 -2.51
CA GLY A 269 -9.84 18.82 -2.64
C GLY A 269 -10.08 18.39 -4.09
N ILE A 270 -10.85 17.32 -4.25
CA ILE A 270 -11.20 16.73 -5.54
C ILE A 270 -12.71 16.87 -5.72
N SER A 271 -13.13 17.86 -6.52
CA SER A 271 -14.53 18.10 -6.86
C SER A 271 -14.75 17.82 -8.34
N PHE A 272 -15.37 16.68 -8.66
CA PHE A 272 -15.39 16.15 -10.02
C PHE A 272 -16.19 17.05 -10.95
N ARG A 273 -15.57 17.36 -12.09
CA ARG A 273 -16.15 18.09 -13.22
C ARG A 273 -16.12 17.21 -14.47
N PRO A 274 -16.80 17.58 -15.57
CA PRO A 274 -16.84 16.78 -16.79
C PRO A 274 -15.46 16.38 -17.33
N THR A 275 -14.43 17.20 -17.10
CA THR A 275 -13.04 16.88 -17.48
C THR A 275 -12.07 16.98 -16.31
N LEU A 276 -10.92 16.31 -16.41
CA LEU A 276 -9.86 16.40 -15.41
C LEU A 276 -9.29 17.83 -15.30
N PRO A 277 -8.98 18.56 -16.39
CA PRO A 277 -8.56 19.97 -16.28
C PRO A 277 -9.56 20.84 -15.52
N GLU A 278 -10.86 20.73 -15.84
CA GLU A 278 -11.90 21.49 -15.11
C GLU A 278 -11.99 21.11 -13.64
N THR A 279 -11.76 19.83 -13.31
CA THR A 279 -11.71 19.34 -11.92
C THR A 279 -10.59 20.01 -11.15
N LEU A 280 -9.39 20.09 -11.74
CA LEU A 280 -8.22 20.67 -11.09
C LEU A 280 -8.29 22.21 -11.03
N GLU A 281 -8.85 22.87 -12.05
CA GLU A 281 -9.06 24.33 -12.10
C GLU A 281 -10.15 24.80 -11.12
N ASN A 282 -11.12 23.94 -10.80
CA ASN A 282 -12.14 24.19 -9.79
C ASN A 282 -11.58 23.92 -8.37
N ALA A 283 -10.65 24.77 -7.95
CA ALA A 283 -10.02 24.70 -6.65
C ALA A 283 -11.06 24.76 -5.50
N ARG A 284 -11.08 23.71 -4.68
CA ARG A 284 -11.92 23.59 -3.48
C ARG A 284 -11.06 23.14 -2.29
N PRO A 285 -11.39 23.53 -1.06
CA PRO A 285 -10.73 22.99 0.13
C PRO A 285 -11.02 21.50 0.28
N SER A 286 -9.99 20.74 0.67
CA SER A 286 -10.10 19.34 1.05
C SER A 286 -10.66 19.17 2.46
N TRP A 287 -10.18 20.00 3.39
CA TRP A 287 -10.48 19.89 4.82
C TRP A 287 -11.08 21.17 5.39
N THR A 288 -11.94 20.99 6.40
CA THR A 288 -12.49 22.07 7.23
C THR A 288 -12.17 21.83 8.69
N ARG A 289 -12.12 22.90 9.48
CA ARG A 289 -12.06 22.86 10.93
C ARG A 289 -13.03 23.89 11.48
N GLU A 290 -13.89 23.47 12.40
CA GLU A 290 -14.93 24.32 13.01
C GLU A 290 -15.83 24.99 11.94
N GLY A 291 -16.03 24.32 10.81
CA GLY A 291 -16.80 24.80 9.67
C GLY A 291 -16.03 25.73 8.71
N GLU A 292 -14.81 26.12 9.04
CA GLU A 292 -13.98 26.99 8.20
C GLU A 292 -13.00 26.18 7.35
N PRO A 293 -12.79 26.54 6.08
CA PRO A 293 -11.86 25.84 5.20
C PRO A 293 -10.41 26.06 5.63
N LEU A 294 -9.61 25.00 5.64
CA LEU A 294 -8.17 25.13 5.84
C LEU A 294 -7.50 25.74 4.59
N PRO A 295 -6.48 26.60 4.75
CA PRO A 295 -5.66 27.03 3.63
C PRO A 295 -5.04 25.83 2.91
N PHE A 296 -5.01 25.88 1.58
CA PHE A 296 -4.53 24.77 0.77
C PHE A 296 -3.72 25.24 -0.44
N LEU A 297 -2.85 24.37 -0.94
CA LEU A 297 -2.10 24.54 -2.18
C LEU A 297 -3.01 24.17 -3.37
N PRO A 298 -3.33 25.12 -4.26
CA PRO A 298 -4.06 24.82 -5.49
C PRO A 298 -3.16 24.18 -6.54
N HIS A 299 -3.77 23.47 -7.50
CA HIS A 299 -3.07 22.95 -8.66
C HIS A 299 -2.64 24.06 -9.62
N THR A 300 -1.50 23.85 -10.27
CA THR A 300 -1.04 24.63 -11.41
C THR A 300 -1.13 23.78 -12.67
N ILE A 301 -2.04 24.13 -13.59
CA ILE A 301 -2.20 23.39 -14.84
C ILE A 301 -1.07 23.74 -15.80
N THR A 302 -0.25 22.75 -16.15
CA THR A 302 0.88 22.93 -17.05
C THR A 302 0.48 22.68 -18.51
N PRO A 303 1.18 23.27 -19.50
CA PRO A 303 0.98 22.94 -20.91
C PRO A 303 1.21 21.45 -21.21
N GLU A 304 2.20 20.84 -20.54
CA GLU A 304 2.50 19.41 -20.64
C GLU A 304 1.32 18.55 -20.19
N PHE A 305 0.73 18.86 -19.02
CA PHE A 305 -0.43 18.16 -18.51
C PHE A 305 -1.61 18.23 -19.49
N ARG A 306 -1.88 19.40 -20.08
CA ARG A 306 -2.94 19.55 -21.09
C ARG A 306 -2.65 18.74 -22.35
N ARG A 307 -1.38 18.67 -22.77
CA ARG A 307 -0.96 17.86 -23.92
C ARG A 307 -1.20 16.36 -23.65
N GLN A 308 -0.75 15.86 -22.50
CA GLN A 308 -0.93 14.45 -22.11
C GLN A 308 -2.40 14.04 -22.13
N ILE A 309 -3.29 14.89 -21.61
CA ILE A 309 -4.74 14.65 -21.68
C ILE A 309 -5.26 14.63 -23.12
N ALA A 310 -4.85 15.60 -23.94
CA ALA A 310 -5.32 15.71 -25.32
C ALA A 310 -4.85 14.55 -26.22
N GLU A 311 -3.69 13.98 -25.91
CA GLU A 311 -3.05 12.88 -26.64
C GLU A 311 -3.36 11.50 -26.03
N ASP A 312 -4.17 11.43 -24.96
CA ASP A 312 -4.45 10.21 -24.18
C ASP A 312 -3.17 9.52 -23.68
N GLU A 313 -2.12 10.29 -23.37
CA GLU A 313 -0.90 9.77 -22.73
C GLU A 313 -1.14 9.55 -21.23
N PRO A 314 -0.44 8.58 -20.60
CA PRO A 314 -0.44 8.49 -19.14
C PRO A 314 0.01 9.80 -18.49
N VAL A 315 -0.87 10.39 -17.70
CA VAL A 315 -0.71 11.70 -17.07
C VAL A 315 0.22 11.60 -15.88
N LEU A 316 1.19 12.53 -15.82
CA LEU A 316 1.96 12.80 -14.63
C LEU A 316 1.27 13.94 -13.88
N LEU A 317 0.65 13.61 -12.74
CA LEU A 317 -0.07 14.62 -11.95
C LEU A 317 0.89 15.45 -11.09
N GLY A 318 2.05 14.90 -10.72
CA GLY A 318 3.00 15.56 -9.83
C GLY A 318 3.43 16.97 -10.23
N PRO A 319 3.73 17.26 -11.50
CA PRO A 319 4.05 18.61 -11.96
C PRO A 319 2.97 19.67 -11.72
N THR A 320 1.73 19.27 -11.41
CA THR A 320 0.65 20.22 -11.09
C THR A 320 0.71 20.70 -9.63
N PHE A 321 1.46 20.03 -8.75
CA PHE A 321 1.69 20.46 -7.38
C PHE A 321 2.96 21.31 -7.31
N ARG A 322 2.79 22.62 -7.13
CA ARG A 322 3.89 23.60 -7.23
C ARG A 322 4.05 24.41 -5.93
N PRO A 323 4.50 23.78 -4.83
CA PRO A 323 4.74 24.51 -3.58
C PRO A 323 5.83 25.58 -3.75
N ASP A 324 6.75 25.40 -4.70
CA ASP A 324 7.80 26.36 -5.06
C ASP A 324 7.26 27.64 -5.72
N LEU A 325 6.08 27.56 -6.35
CA LEU A 325 5.40 28.72 -6.94
C LEU A 325 4.38 29.35 -5.98
N ALA A 326 4.08 28.71 -4.86
CA ALA A 326 3.23 29.30 -3.84
C ALA A 326 3.96 30.48 -3.18
N GLY A 327 3.26 31.60 -3.01
CA GLY A 327 3.78 32.71 -2.19
C GLY A 327 4.08 32.23 -0.77
N PRO A 328 5.09 32.81 -0.09
CA PRO A 328 5.55 32.33 1.22
C PRO A 328 4.41 32.30 2.26
N ASP A 329 3.50 33.26 2.21
CA ASP A 329 2.36 33.34 3.14
C ASP A 329 1.38 32.18 2.95
N LEU A 330 1.02 31.85 1.69
CA LEU A 330 0.13 30.73 1.39
C LEU A 330 0.79 29.41 1.76
N LEU A 331 2.06 29.22 1.38
CA LEU A 331 2.79 27.99 1.70
C LEU A 331 2.87 27.80 3.22
N ALA A 332 3.20 28.85 3.98
CA ALA A 332 3.24 28.80 5.44
C ALA A 332 1.88 28.46 6.04
N ALA A 333 0.79 29.04 5.52
CA ALA A 333 -0.57 28.80 5.99
C ALA A 333 -1.10 27.40 5.66
N ALA A 334 -0.74 26.85 4.50
CA ALA A 334 -1.14 25.51 4.05
C ALA A 334 -0.23 24.41 4.61
N THR A 335 0.97 24.71 5.08
CA THR A 335 1.87 23.71 5.67
C THR A 335 1.29 23.19 6.99
N ILE A 336 1.17 21.88 7.10
CA ILE A 336 0.65 21.19 8.28
C ILE A 336 1.60 21.46 9.46
N PRO A 337 1.09 21.88 10.63
CA PRO A 337 1.92 22.22 11.79
C PRO A 337 2.38 20.95 12.52
N VAL A 338 3.24 20.16 11.88
CA VAL A 338 3.73 18.88 12.40
C VAL A 338 4.51 19.02 13.71
N GLU A 339 5.07 20.20 13.99
CA GLU A 339 5.69 20.56 15.27
C GLU A 339 4.71 20.55 16.46
N ARG A 340 3.40 20.50 16.21
CA ARG A 340 2.36 20.35 17.25
C ARG A 340 2.02 18.91 17.57
N ILE A 341 2.51 17.95 16.78
CA ILE A 341 2.27 16.52 17.01
C ILE A 341 3.06 16.10 18.26
N ARG A 342 2.37 15.51 19.24
CA ARG A 342 2.99 15.11 20.53
C ARG A 342 3.73 13.78 20.47
N GLY A 343 3.36 12.93 19.51
CA GLY A 343 3.93 11.61 19.29
C GLY A 343 5.01 11.60 18.21
N PRO A 344 5.78 10.50 18.10
CA PRO A 344 6.71 10.30 16.99
C PRO A 344 5.97 10.27 15.64
N ILE A 345 6.72 10.62 14.59
CA ILE A 345 6.24 10.67 13.21
C ILE A 345 7.15 9.79 12.35
N LEU A 346 6.56 8.92 11.52
CA LEU A 346 7.26 8.22 10.45
C LEU A 346 6.81 8.77 9.09
N PHE A 347 7.75 9.33 8.34
CA PHE A 347 7.56 9.68 6.93
C PHE A 347 8.12 8.57 6.04
N LEU A 348 7.31 8.07 5.10
CA LEU A 348 7.71 7.13 4.07
C LEU A 348 7.49 7.80 2.71
N THR A 349 8.55 8.18 2.01
CA THR A 349 8.45 8.98 0.77
C THR A 349 9.04 8.24 -0.43
N ALA A 350 8.50 8.52 -1.61
CA ALA A 350 8.94 7.99 -2.90
C ALA A 350 9.66 9.09 -3.70
N GLY A 351 10.73 8.73 -4.41
CA GLY A 351 11.54 9.66 -5.21
C GLY A 351 11.11 9.78 -6.67
N ASP A 352 10.51 8.73 -7.23
CA ASP A 352 9.99 8.69 -8.60
C ASP A 352 8.44 8.75 -8.58
N ASP A 353 7.88 9.53 -7.66
CA ASP A 353 6.44 9.64 -7.46
C ASP A 353 5.81 10.57 -8.52
N HIS A 354 5.13 9.95 -9.49
CA HIS A 354 4.48 10.68 -10.59
C HIS A 354 3.07 11.21 -10.23
N CYS A 355 2.49 10.78 -9.12
CA CYS A 355 1.19 11.28 -8.67
C CYS A 355 1.33 12.64 -8.01
N TRP A 356 2.29 12.75 -7.09
CA TRP A 356 2.69 14.01 -6.50
C TRP A 356 4.11 13.97 -5.95
N PRO A 357 4.78 15.12 -5.80
CA PRO A 357 6.15 15.15 -5.31
C PRO A 357 6.18 14.91 -3.79
N SER A 358 5.96 13.66 -3.36
CA SER A 358 5.72 13.31 -1.95
C SER A 358 6.91 13.62 -1.04
N ARG A 359 8.15 13.52 -1.56
CA ARG A 359 9.36 13.91 -0.83
C ARG A 359 9.41 15.42 -0.61
N GLU A 360 9.15 16.22 -1.64
CA GLU A 360 9.19 17.67 -1.59
C GLU A 360 8.07 18.21 -0.70
N LEU A 361 6.84 17.74 -0.89
CA LEU A 361 5.68 18.14 -0.11
C LEU A 361 5.82 17.79 1.37
N SER A 362 6.26 16.56 1.67
CA SER A 362 6.56 16.17 3.06
C SER A 362 7.76 16.94 3.62
N GLY A 363 8.72 17.30 2.76
CA GLY A 363 9.91 18.09 3.09
C GLY A 363 9.59 19.45 3.69
N VAL A 364 8.53 20.11 3.21
CA VAL A 364 8.10 21.42 3.73
C VAL A 364 7.72 21.33 5.21
N ALA A 365 6.94 20.32 5.60
CA ALA A 365 6.58 20.10 7.00
C ALA A 365 7.77 19.57 7.82
N MET A 366 8.56 18.63 7.29
CA MET A 366 9.75 18.11 7.96
C MET A 366 10.74 19.22 8.33
N ALA A 367 10.84 20.29 7.54
CA ALA A 367 11.70 21.44 7.85
C ALA A 367 11.26 22.24 9.09
N ARG A 368 10.05 22.02 9.62
CA ARG A 368 9.56 22.59 10.89
C ARG A 368 9.92 21.75 12.11
N LEU A 369 10.41 20.54 11.90
CA LEU A 369 10.74 19.61 12.99
C LEU A 369 12.19 19.82 13.43
N ASP A 370 12.36 20.30 14.65
CA ASP A 370 13.65 20.32 15.35
C ASP A 370 13.89 19.04 16.17
N ASP A 371 12.87 18.19 16.28
CA ASP A 371 12.85 17.02 17.17
C ASP A 371 13.52 15.79 16.51
N PRO A 372 14.50 15.13 17.16
CA PRO A 372 15.07 13.87 16.67
C PRO A 372 14.10 12.67 16.67
N ALA A 373 12.89 12.79 17.23
CA ALA A 373 11.92 11.70 17.34
C ALA A 373 11.17 11.36 16.04
N TYR A 374 11.27 12.17 14.98
CA TYR A 374 10.73 11.78 13.68
C TYR A 374 11.72 10.89 12.91
N ARG A 375 11.18 9.91 12.18
CA ARG A 375 11.92 9.04 11.29
C ARG A 375 11.49 9.31 9.86
N HIS A 376 12.45 9.36 8.94
CA HIS A 376 12.16 9.49 7.52
C HIS A 376 12.86 8.39 6.74
N VAL A 377 12.09 7.59 6.00
CA VAL A 377 12.60 6.61 5.04
C VAL A 377 12.26 7.09 3.63
N HIS A 378 13.26 7.14 2.77
CA HIS A 378 13.14 7.59 1.40
C HIS A 378 13.49 6.46 0.45
N TYR A 379 12.63 6.24 -0.54
CA TYR A 379 12.79 5.24 -1.59
C TYR A 379 13.02 5.94 -2.93
N PRO A 380 14.27 6.21 -3.34
CA PRO A 380 14.56 7.11 -4.46
C PRO A 380 14.00 6.64 -5.81
N GLN A 381 13.87 5.33 -5.99
CA GLN A 381 13.45 4.70 -7.25
C GLN A 381 12.02 4.17 -7.24
N ALA A 382 11.32 4.34 -6.11
CA ALA A 382 9.93 3.92 -6.00
C ALA A 382 9.02 5.07 -6.43
N GLY A 383 7.86 4.70 -6.98
CA GLY A 383 6.76 5.60 -7.27
C GLY A 383 5.73 5.65 -6.16
N HIS A 384 4.51 6.10 -6.49
CA HIS A 384 3.47 6.40 -5.52
C HIS A 384 2.92 5.15 -4.79
N LEU A 385 2.87 4.00 -5.46
CA LEU A 385 2.17 2.80 -4.97
C LEU A 385 3.01 1.96 -3.98
N ILE A 386 3.52 2.57 -2.91
CA ILE A 386 4.26 1.87 -1.84
C ILE A 386 3.46 1.65 -0.56
N ALA A 387 2.25 2.21 -0.47
CA ALA A 387 1.39 2.08 0.71
C ALA A 387 0.59 0.77 0.84
N PRO A 388 0.10 0.14 -0.26
CA PRO A 388 -0.67 -1.10 -0.14
C PRO A 388 0.12 -2.22 0.54
N PRO A 389 -0.54 -3.29 1.02
CA PRO A 389 0.15 -4.44 1.59
C PRO A 389 1.16 -5.05 0.61
N PRO A 390 2.28 -5.59 1.12
CA PRO A 390 3.38 -6.02 0.28
C PRO A 390 3.06 -7.32 -0.45
N PHE A 391 4.02 -7.77 -1.27
CA PHE A 391 3.96 -9.09 -1.89
C PHE A 391 2.73 -9.30 -2.78
N THR A 392 2.32 -8.25 -3.48
CA THR A 392 1.35 -8.27 -4.57
C THR A 392 2.03 -7.83 -5.87
N PRO A 393 1.42 -8.06 -7.04
CA PRO A 393 1.95 -7.55 -8.30
C PRO A 393 2.23 -6.04 -8.26
N THR A 394 3.35 -5.62 -8.84
CA THR A 394 3.78 -4.21 -8.95
C THR A 394 4.08 -3.78 -10.38
N THR A 395 3.73 -4.60 -11.37
CA THR A 395 3.95 -4.31 -12.79
C THR A 395 2.97 -3.29 -13.37
N ALA A 396 1.84 -3.04 -12.69
CA ALA A 396 0.86 -2.03 -13.10
C ALA A 396 1.31 -0.64 -12.63
N LEU A 397 2.11 0.05 -13.47
CA LEU A 397 2.63 1.40 -13.20
C LEU A 397 1.73 2.52 -13.72
N VAL A 398 0.69 2.16 -14.47
CA VAL A 398 -0.34 3.08 -14.98
C VAL A 398 -1.68 2.60 -14.48
N VAL A 399 -2.44 3.50 -13.84
CA VAL A 399 -3.76 3.19 -13.28
C VAL A 399 -4.85 3.99 -13.99
N PRO A 400 -6.04 3.42 -14.22
CA PRO A 400 -7.17 4.19 -14.69
C PRO A 400 -7.66 5.13 -13.60
N GLY A 401 -8.08 6.34 -13.97
CA GLY A 401 -8.76 7.25 -13.08
C GLY A 401 -9.74 8.18 -13.81
N PRO A 402 -10.31 9.17 -13.11
CA PRO A 402 -11.36 10.03 -13.66
C PRO A 402 -10.86 10.86 -14.85
N GLY A 403 -11.32 10.52 -16.05
CA GLY A 403 -11.01 11.25 -17.29
C GLY A 403 -9.59 11.09 -17.83
N ALA A 404 -8.74 10.23 -17.22
CA ALA A 404 -7.37 10.00 -17.66
C ALA A 404 -6.78 8.68 -17.13
N ARG A 405 -5.65 8.26 -17.71
CA ARG A 405 -4.77 7.23 -17.14
C ARG A 405 -3.63 7.93 -16.41
N PHE A 406 -3.29 7.50 -15.20
CA PHE A 406 -2.26 8.14 -14.38
C PHE A 406 -1.00 7.28 -14.32
N SER A 407 0.15 7.91 -14.55
CA SER A 407 1.44 7.31 -14.26
C SER A 407 1.69 7.36 -12.76
N MET A 408 2.08 6.24 -12.17
CA MET A 408 2.37 6.13 -10.74
C MET A 408 3.87 6.17 -10.43
N GLY A 409 4.70 6.02 -11.47
CA GLY A 409 6.17 6.06 -11.37
C GLY A 409 6.82 4.85 -10.72
N GLY A 410 8.14 4.90 -10.62
CA GLY A 410 9.01 3.82 -10.17
C GLY A 410 9.16 2.67 -11.17
N THR A 411 9.88 1.63 -10.74
CA THR A 411 9.96 0.35 -11.47
C THR A 411 9.24 -0.75 -10.69
N PRO A 412 8.79 -1.86 -11.31
CA PRO A 412 8.10 -2.93 -10.59
C PRO A 412 8.93 -3.48 -9.43
N LYS A 413 10.24 -3.69 -9.65
CA LYS A 413 11.18 -4.17 -8.63
C LYS A 413 11.36 -3.15 -7.49
N ALA A 414 11.58 -1.88 -7.82
CA ALA A 414 11.75 -0.84 -6.80
C ALA A 414 10.46 -0.63 -5.99
N ASN A 415 9.29 -0.64 -6.63
CA ASN A 415 7.99 -0.54 -5.97
C ASN A 415 7.72 -1.76 -5.08
N ALA A 416 8.07 -2.97 -5.51
CA ALA A 416 7.93 -4.18 -4.69
C ALA A 416 8.79 -4.12 -3.43
N ALA A 417 10.06 -3.75 -3.58
CA ALA A 417 11.00 -3.62 -2.47
C ALA A 417 10.58 -2.50 -1.50
N ALA A 418 10.21 -1.33 -2.02
CA ALA A 418 9.77 -0.20 -1.21
C ALA A 418 8.46 -0.49 -0.48
N ARG A 419 7.50 -1.17 -1.12
CA ARG A 419 6.24 -1.59 -0.48
C ARG A 419 6.47 -2.59 0.67
N ALA A 420 7.33 -3.59 0.45
CA ALA A 420 7.74 -4.54 1.49
C ALA A 420 8.40 -3.84 2.69
N ASP A 421 9.32 -2.92 2.42
CA ASP A 421 9.97 -2.17 3.50
C ASP A 421 9.01 -1.19 4.19
N ALA A 422 8.21 -0.42 3.45
CA ALA A 422 7.24 0.53 3.99
C ALA A 422 6.24 -0.14 4.95
N TRP A 423 5.73 -1.31 4.56
CA TRP A 423 4.86 -2.12 5.42
C TRP A 423 5.56 -2.51 6.72
N ARG A 424 6.76 -3.10 6.62
CA ARG A 424 7.57 -3.50 7.77
C ARG A 424 7.92 -2.33 8.68
N GLN A 425 8.30 -1.19 8.11
CA GLN A 425 8.62 0.04 8.86
C GLN A 425 7.40 0.55 9.62
N SER A 426 6.21 0.51 9.00
CA SER A 426 4.96 0.95 9.63
C SER A 426 4.57 0.06 10.81
N LEU A 427 4.58 -1.26 10.61
CA LEU A 427 4.29 -2.23 11.66
C LEU A 427 5.28 -2.10 12.82
N ARG A 428 6.57 -2.05 12.50
CA ARG A 428 7.64 -1.89 13.49
C ARG A 428 7.51 -0.57 14.25
N PHE A 429 7.20 0.52 13.56
CA PHE A 429 7.05 1.84 14.19
C PHE A 429 5.89 1.86 15.18
N PHE A 430 4.71 1.35 14.81
CA PHE A 430 3.61 1.24 15.76
C PHE A 430 3.89 0.25 16.89
N ALA A 431 4.57 -0.86 16.59
CA ALA A 431 5.01 -1.80 17.61
C ALA A 431 5.95 -1.12 18.63
N GLU A 432 6.91 -0.31 18.18
CA GLU A 432 7.86 0.44 19.00
C GLU A 432 7.18 1.53 19.86
N HIS A 433 6.18 2.22 19.33
CA HIS A 433 5.65 3.45 19.94
C HIS A 433 4.27 3.33 20.58
N LEU A 434 3.53 2.27 20.25
CA LEU A 434 2.22 2.01 20.84
C LEU A 434 2.27 0.83 21.81
N SER A 435 3.23 -0.09 21.74
CA SER A 435 3.32 -1.24 22.67
C SER A 435 3.84 -0.84 24.06
N ALA A 436 3.34 -1.51 25.11
CA ALA A 436 3.78 -1.29 26.48
C ALA A 436 5.14 -1.94 26.80
N GLU A 437 5.61 -2.89 25.98
CA GLU A 437 6.91 -3.55 26.10
C GLU A 437 7.72 -3.45 24.80
N PRO A 438 9.07 -3.37 24.87
CA PRO A 438 9.93 -3.37 23.70
C PRO A 438 9.75 -4.67 22.91
N VAL A 439 9.34 -4.54 21.66
CA VAL A 439 9.04 -5.69 20.79
C VAL A 439 10.33 -6.38 20.35
N PRO A 440 10.47 -7.72 20.50
CA PRO A 440 11.59 -8.44 19.92
C PRO A 440 11.60 -8.26 18.40
N ALA A 441 12.78 -8.10 17.80
CA ALA A 441 12.93 -7.77 16.39
C ALA A 441 12.06 -8.68 15.49
N ILE A 442 11.12 -8.07 14.76
CA ILE A 442 10.40 -8.73 13.67
C ILE A 442 11.45 -9.03 12.58
N VAL A 443 11.71 -10.33 12.35
CA VAL A 443 12.70 -10.82 11.37
C VAL A 443 12.15 -10.73 9.96
#